data_AF-A0A1E4KTD9-F1
#
_entry.id   AF-A0A1E4KTD9-F1
#
_cell.length_a   1.000
_cell.length_b   1.000
_cell.length_c   1.000
_cell.angle_alpha   90.00
_cell.angle_beta   90.00
_cell.angle_gamma   90.00
#
_symmetry.space_group_name_H-M   'P 1'
#
loop_
_entity.id
_entity.type
_entity.pdbx_description
1 polymer ?
#
loop_
_entity_poly.entity_id
_entity_poly.type
_entity_poly.pdbx_seq_one_letter_code
_entity_poly.pdbx_strand_id
1 'polypeptide(L)'
;MHKKTTLVLGSFIGLALSGIVGAADMHTQVIASTCMSCHGPGGKSVGKNPNLAGQNKAFFVQSMKEFRSGEKPGTIMKRHAAGYTDAEIEAMGDYFASLK
;
A
#
# COMPACT_ATOMS: atom_id res chain seq x y z
N MET A 1 5.69 -46.71 49.41
CA MET A 1 4.41 -45.97 49.38
C MET A 1 4.54 -44.79 48.44
N HIS A 2 3.48 -44.53 47.68
CA HIS A 2 3.42 -43.77 46.43
C HIS A 2 3.75 -42.28 46.53
N LYS A 3 4.48 -41.76 45.54
CA LYS A 3 4.02 -40.57 44.80
C LYS A 3 4.65 -40.50 43.41
N LYS A 4 3.87 -40.87 42.40
CA LYS A 4 4.16 -40.65 40.99
C LYS A 4 3.82 -39.19 40.69
N THR A 5 4.81 -38.37 40.37
CA THR A 5 4.61 -36.99 39.91
C THR A 5 4.84 -36.97 38.40
N THR A 6 3.75 -37.03 37.65
CA THR A 6 3.72 -36.97 36.18
C THR A 6 4.06 -35.54 35.74
N LEU A 7 5.27 -35.32 35.24
CA LEU A 7 5.66 -34.06 34.59
C LEU A 7 5.52 -34.24 33.07
N VAL A 8 4.42 -33.74 32.51
CA VAL A 8 4.23 -33.60 31.06
C VAL A 8 5.00 -32.37 30.62
N LEU A 9 6.20 -32.56 30.05
CA LEU A 9 6.97 -31.49 29.42
C LEU A 9 6.43 -31.28 28.01
N GLY A 10 5.49 -30.35 27.89
CA GLY A 10 4.86 -29.94 26.64
C GLY A 10 5.85 -29.33 25.64
N SER A 11 5.67 -29.73 24.40
CA SER A 11 6.39 -29.36 23.19
C SER A 11 6.45 -27.83 22.95
N PHE A 12 7.65 -27.26 22.87
CA PHE A 12 7.90 -25.91 22.33
C PHE A 12 8.17 -26.00 20.82
N ILE A 13 7.12 -26.27 20.04
CA ILE A 13 7.13 -26.10 18.58
C ILE A 13 6.24 -24.90 18.26
N GLY A 14 6.84 -23.83 17.75
CA GLY A 14 6.06 -22.72 17.17
C GLY A 14 6.73 -21.36 17.24
N LEU A 15 7.93 -21.21 16.69
CA LEU A 15 8.41 -19.87 16.30
C LEU A 15 7.70 -19.50 14.99
N ALA A 16 6.49 -18.96 15.12
CA ALA A 16 5.68 -18.51 14.00
C ALA A 16 6.35 -17.30 13.32
N LEU A 17 6.48 -17.38 11.98
CA LEU A 17 6.68 -16.20 11.12
C LEU A 17 5.46 -15.30 11.27
N SER A 18 5.50 -14.37 12.22
CA SER A 18 4.53 -13.27 12.28
C SER A 18 4.89 -12.26 11.20
N GLY A 19 4.29 -12.42 10.03
CA GLY A 19 4.22 -11.38 9.01
C GLY A 19 3.57 -10.14 9.60
N ILE A 20 4.29 -9.02 9.54
CA ILE A 20 3.77 -7.71 9.95
C ILE A 20 2.83 -7.23 8.84
N VAL A 21 1.55 -7.52 9.01
CA VAL A 21 0.47 -6.93 8.19
C VAL A 21 -0.22 -5.91 9.09
N GLY A 22 0.09 -4.62 8.89
CA GLY A 22 -0.62 -3.54 9.58
C GLY A 22 0.11 -2.20 9.62
N ALA A 23 -0.60 -1.14 9.24
CA ALA A 23 -0.15 0.21 8.86
C ALA A 23 0.60 0.21 7.51
N ALA A 24 0.24 1.14 6.60
CA ALA A 24 0.81 1.23 5.26
C ALA A 24 2.31 0.94 5.31
N ASP A 25 2.73 -0.12 4.61
CA ASP A 25 4.10 -0.58 4.66
C ASP A 25 5.03 0.59 4.34
N MET A 26 6.17 0.67 5.02
CA MET A 26 7.11 1.79 4.86
C MET A 26 7.47 2.01 3.39
N HIS A 27 7.51 0.94 2.60
CA HIS A 27 7.74 1.02 1.16
C HIS A 27 6.62 1.77 0.43
N THR A 28 5.34 1.44 0.67
CA THR A 28 4.18 2.19 0.15
C THR A 28 4.22 3.65 0.57
N GLN A 29 4.57 3.96 1.81
CA GLN A 29 4.67 5.36 2.26
C GLN A 29 5.76 6.13 1.50
N VAL A 30 6.91 5.50 1.27
CA VAL A 30 8.01 6.09 0.51
C VAL A 30 7.59 6.36 -0.93
N ILE A 31 7.03 5.38 -1.64
CA ILE A 31 6.62 5.59 -3.03
C ILE A 31 5.45 6.58 -3.15
N ALA A 32 4.47 6.54 -2.24
CA ALA A 32 3.33 7.47 -2.24
C ALA A 32 3.76 8.92 -1.96
N SER A 33 4.82 9.12 -1.16
CA SER A 33 5.36 10.47 -0.88
C SER A 33 5.84 11.17 -2.15
N THR A 34 6.37 10.42 -3.13
CA THR A 34 6.84 10.98 -4.42
C THR A 34 5.70 11.57 -5.25
N CYS A 35 4.48 11.06 -5.09
CA CYS A 35 3.30 11.56 -5.80
C CYS A 35 2.95 12.98 -5.37
N MET A 36 3.25 13.34 -4.12
CA MET A 36 2.92 14.64 -3.54
C MET A 36 3.73 15.79 -4.14
N SER A 37 4.87 15.51 -4.78
CA SER A 37 5.64 16.53 -5.51
C SER A 37 4.84 17.18 -6.65
N CYS A 38 3.88 16.45 -7.23
CA CYS A 38 2.99 16.97 -8.27
C CYS A 38 1.54 17.10 -7.79
N HIS A 39 1.07 16.18 -6.95
CA HIS A 39 -0.32 16.14 -6.45
C HIS A 39 -0.52 16.90 -5.14
N GLY A 40 0.49 17.67 -4.72
CA GLY A 40 0.45 18.57 -3.58
C GLY A 40 0.70 17.88 -2.23
N PRO A 41 1.06 18.67 -1.19
CA PRO A 41 1.30 18.16 0.15
C PRO A 41 0.10 17.38 0.68
N GLY A 42 0.35 16.18 1.23
CA GLY A 42 -0.70 15.30 1.72
C GLY A 42 -1.67 14.79 0.65
N GLY A 43 -1.31 14.89 -0.65
CA GLY A 43 -2.17 14.49 -1.77
C GLY A 43 -3.26 15.51 -2.10
N LYS A 44 -3.15 16.74 -1.59
CA LYS A 44 -4.07 17.86 -1.87
C LYS A 44 -3.41 18.84 -2.83
N SER A 45 -3.80 18.76 -4.09
CA SER A 45 -3.28 19.60 -5.15
C SER A 45 -3.85 21.02 -5.02
N VAL A 46 -3.00 22.00 -5.32
CA VAL A 46 -3.37 23.43 -5.44
C VAL A 46 -3.36 23.90 -6.91
N GLY A 47 -3.13 22.98 -7.86
CA GLY A 47 -2.95 23.28 -9.27
C GLY A 47 -3.85 22.45 -10.17
N LYS A 48 -3.39 22.19 -11.41
CA LYS A 48 -4.15 21.44 -12.42
C LYS A 48 -4.18 19.93 -12.18
N ASN A 49 -3.29 19.41 -11.34
CA ASN A 49 -3.26 17.98 -11.03
C ASN A 49 -4.43 17.63 -10.10
N PRO A 50 -5.03 16.44 -10.24
CA PRO A 50 -6.13 16.03 -9.38
C PRO A 50 -5.65 15.74 -7.95
N ASN A 51 -6.57 15.86 -6.99
CA ASN A 51 -6.34 15.40 -5.63
C ASN A 51 -6.23 13.88 -5.58
N LEU A 52 -5.28 13.40 -4.78
CA LEU A 52 -5.15 11.98 -4.43
C LEU A 52 -5.72 11.70 -3.04
N ALA A 53 -5.66 12.66 -2.11
CA ALA A 53 -6.20 12.49 -0.77
C ALA A 53 -7.71 12.20 -0.82
N GLY A 54 -8.14 11.15 -0.13
CA GLY A 54 -9.54 10.73 -0.07
C GLY A 54 -10.06 10.15 -1.40
N GLN A 55 -9.19 9.89 -2.36
CA GLN A 55 -9.58 9.29 -3.63
C GLN A 55 -10.10 7.87 -3.41
N ASN A 56 -11.15 7.48 -4.13
CA ASN A 56 -11.64 6.11 -4.07
C ASN A 56 -10.54 5.13 -4.53
N LYS A 57 -10.24 4.10 -3.73
CA LYS A 57 -9.21 3.10 -4.04
C LYS A 57 -9.39 2.48 -5.43
N ALA A 58 -10.59 1.98 -5.73
CA ALA A 58 -10.85 1.30 -7.00
C ALA A 58 -10.62 2.23 -8.19
N PHE A 59 -11.03 3.50 -8.06
CA PHE A 59 -10.77 4.51 -9.07
C PHE A 59 -9.28 4.81 -9.25
N PHE A 60 -8.51 4.91 -8.17
CA PHE A 60 -7.06 5.11 -8.22
C PHE A 60 -6.37 3.94 -8.94
N VAL A 61 -6.67 2.71 -8.52
CA VAL A 61 -6.09 1.49 -9.08
C VAL A 61 -6.41 1.39 -10.58
N GLN A 62 -7.68 1.56 -10.93
CA GLN A 62 -8.12 1.51 -12.32
C GLN A 62 -7.40 2.57 -13.16
N SER A 63 -7.36 3.82 -12.68
CA SER A 63 -6.66 4.90 -13.38
C SER A 63 -5.18 4.60 -13.61
N MET A 64 -4.49 4.05 -12.61
CA MET A 64 -3.06 3.70 -12.73
C MET A 64 -2.85 2.57 -13.75
N LYS A 65 -3.72 1.56 -13.76
CA LYS A 65 -3.67 0.47 -14.75
C LYS A 65 -3.93 0.99 -16.17
N GLU A 66 -4.91 1.87 -16.35
CA GLU A 66 -5.21 2.49 -17.64
C GLU A 66 -4.10 3.43 -18.13
N PHE A 67 -3.45 4.19 -17.22
CA PHE A 67 -2.28 4.99 -17.60
C PHE A 67 -1.12 4.09 -18.03
N ARG A 68 -0.90 2.97 -17.33
CA ARG A 68 0.17 2.01 -17.64
C ARG A 68 -0.06 1.32 -18.99
N SER A 69 -1.29 0.89 -19.29
CA SER A 69 -1.65 0.32 -20.59
C SER A 69 -1.65 1.36 -21.71
N GLY A 70 -1.89 2.63 -21.37
CA GLY A 70 -2.05 3.73 -22.32
C GLY A 70 -3.49 3.90 -22.82
N GLU A 71 -4.45 3.17 -22.26
CA GLU A 71 -5.88 3.34 -22.51
C GLU A 71 -6.36 4.73 -22.04
N LYS A 72 -5.83 5.19 -20.90
CA LYS A 72 -6.06 6.55 -20.42
C LYS A 72 -4.91 7.45 -20.84
N PRO A 73 -5.18 8.54 -21.57
CA PRO A 73 -4.15 9.50 -21.94
C PRO A 73 -3.66 10.23 -20.69
N GLY A 74 -2.35 10.25 -20.48
CA GLY A 74 -1.69 11.00 -19.42
C GLY A 74 -0.43 11.65 -19.95
N THR A 75 -0.19 12.91 -19.57
CA THR A 75 1.02 13.66 -20.00
C THR A 75 2.30 12.95 -19.58
N ILE A 76 2.40 12.65 -18.28
CA ILE A 76 3.55 11.96 -17.69
C ILE A 76 3.16 10.66 -16.96
N MET A 77 1.88 10.51 -16.61
CA MET A 77 1.42 9.41 -15.76
C MET A 77 1.63 8.03 -16.35
N LYS A 78 1.66 7.88 -17.68
CA LYS A 78 2.04 6.59 -18.30
C LYS A 78 3.43 6.13 -17.89
N ARG A 79 4.41 7.06 -17.86
CA ARG A 79 5.79 6.74 -17.47
C ARG A 79 5.88 6.38 -15.98
N HIS A 80 5.16 7.12 -15.13
CA HIS A 80 5.13 6.83 -13.69
C HIS A 80 4.42 5.51 -13.39
N ALA A 81 3.24 5.27 -13.97
CA ALA A 81 2.47 4.06 -13.73
C ALA A 81 3.21 2.79 -14.16
N ALA A 82 4.03 2.87 -15.22
CA ALA A 82 4.88 1.76 -15.66
C ALA A 82 5.96 1.35 -14.64
N GLY A 83 6.31 2.22 -13.69
CA GLY A 83 7.32 1.93 -12.66
C GLY A 83 6.79 1.13 -11.46
N TYR A 84 5.49 0.87 -11.38
CA TYR A 84 4.86 0.23 -10.23
C TYR A 84 4.20 -1.10 -10.60
N THR A 85 4.35 -2.06 -9.69
CA THR A 85 3.67 -3.34 -9.70
C THR A 85 2.20 -3.19 -9.31
N ASP A 86 1.39 -4.21 -9.59
CA ASP A 86 -0.03 -4.22 -9.21
C ASP A 86 -0.20 -4.13 -7.70
N ALA A 87 0.63 -4.83 -6.93
CA ALA A 87 0.59 -4.81 -5.48
C ALA A 87 0.87 -3.39 -4.93
N GLU A 88 1.85 -2.68 -5.49
CA GLU A 88 2.17 -1.30 -5.09
C GLU A 88 1.06 -0.33 -5.47
N ILE A 89 0.44 -0.50 -6.64
CA ILE A 89 -0.71 0.33 -7.07
C ILE A 89 -1.89 0.13 -6.12
N GLU A 90 -2.19 -1.12 -5.74
CA GLU A 90 -3.25 -1.44 -4.77
C GLU A 90 -2.95 -0.82 -3.40
N ALA A 91 -1.72 -0.95 -2.91
CA ALA A 91 -1.30 -0.42 -1.62
C ALA A 91 -1.31 1.12 -1.60
N MET A 92 -0.87 1.78 -2.67
CA MET A 92 -1.02 3.24 -2.83
C MET A 92 -2.49 3.65 -2.88
N GLY A 93 -3.35 2.86 -3.52
CA GLY A 93 -4.79 3.08 -3.54
C GLY A 93 -5.39 3.08 -2.14
N ASP A 94 -5.03 2.10 -1.30
CA ASP A 94 -5.42 2.06 0.12
C ASP A 94 -4.88 3.28 0.89
N TYR A 95 -3.60 3.61 0.69
CA TYR A 95 -2.96 4.74 1.34
C TYR A 95 -3.68 6.05 1.04
N PHE A 96 -3.89 6.40 -0.24
CA PHE A 96 -4.51 7.66 -0.64
C PHE A 96 -5.99 7.74 -0.26
N ALA A 97 -6.72 6.62 -0.29
CA ALA A 97 -8.09 6.55 0.19
C ALA A 97 -8.21 6.82 1.71
N SER A 98 -7.18 6.48 2.49
CA SER A 98 -7.16 6.72 3.94
C SER A 98 -6.88 8.18 4.33
N LEU A 99 -6.33 8.98 3.41
CA LEU A 99 -6.04 10.39 3.66
C LEU A 99 -7.33 11.24 3.64
N LYS A 100 -7.35 12.32 4.42
CA LYS A 100 -8.45 13.30 4.50
C LYS A 100 -8.00 14.67 4.04
#